data_AF-S1NNV8-F1
#
_entry.id   AF-S1NNV8-F1
#
_cell.length_a   1.000
_cell.length_b   1.000
_cell.length_c   1.000
_cell.angle_alpha   90.00
_cell.angle_beta   90.00
_cell.angle_gamma   90.00
#
_symmetry.space_group_name_H-M   'P 1'
#
loop_
_entity.id
_entity.type
_entity.pdbx_description
1 polymer ?
#
loop_
_entity_poly.entity_id
_entity_poly.type
_entity_poly.pdbx_seq_one_letter_code
_entity_poly.pdbx_strand_id
1 'polypeptide(L)'
;MKKISKIIIALIGMGVLFVGGLYLVGSNSEQSTSQTISTTPKKAITKKTKQQREKTATTTSSQNKKQVTSSSASASEQTTSNTEKSSTPAAKTIFASIEGKQFIFSSGAGAWSTGLKIMPDGRFTGQYSDMDMGDVGTDNPNGTQYLSTFAGSFEQVQQLNANVYVLKIKELTYANPVDSQEIVDGIKRIYTNAHGLAGANQLYLYLPTTPLSEIPEEYKNWIAAGMVPNGATTLGFYGIYNEAMQTGFVSY
;
A
#
# COMPACT_ATOMS: atom_id res chain seq x y z
N MET A 1 -43.24 -4.69 -16.31
CA MET A 1 -42.52 -3.41 -16.12
C MET A 1 -41.70 -3.50 -14.84
N LYS A 2 -40.36 -3.54 -14.94
CA LYS A 2 -39.42 -3.66 -13.79
C LYS A 2 -39.24 -2.28 -13.15
N LYS A 3 -39.46 -2.15 -11.83
CA LYS A 3 -39.05 -0.98 -11.05
C LYS A 3 -37.61 -1.18 -10.57
N ILE A 4 -36.70 -0.32 -11.02
CA ILE A 4 -35.35 -0.22 -10.48
C ILE A 4 -35.38 0.94 -9.47
N SER A 5 -35.24 0.62 -8.19
CA SER A 5 -35.09 1.63 -7.13
C SER A 5 -33.60 1.94 -6.97
N LYS A 6 -33.23 3.19 -7.22
CA LYS A 6 -31.86 3.70 -7.07
C LYS A 6 -31.59 3.95 -5.58
N ILE A 7 -30.54 3.35 -5.05
CA ILE A 7 -30.01 3.65 -3.70
C ILE A 7 -29.07 4.85 -3.83
N ILE A 8 -29.37 5.92 -3.11
CA ILE A 8 -28.53 7.11 -2.97
C ILE A 8 -27.63 6.87 -1.75
N ILE A 9 -26.32 6.77 -1.96
CA ILE A 9 -25.33 6.73 -0.88
C ILE A 9 -24.89 8.16 -0.61
N ALA A 10 -25.24 8.68 0.57
CA ALA A 10 -24.76 9.95 1.07
C ALA A 10 -23.36 9.76 1.68
N LEU A 11 -22.34 10.41 1.10
CA LEU A 11 -21.00 10.51 1.68
C LEU A 11 -20.99 11.67 2.68
N ILE A 12 -20.81 11.35 3.96
CA ILE A 12 -20.55 12.34 5.00
C ILE A 12 -19.06 12.68 4.92
N GLY A 13 -18.75 13.84 4.33
CA GLY A 13 -17.41 14.43 4.38
C GLY A 13 -17.12 14.96 5.77
N MET A 14 -16.23 14.30 6.51
CA MET A 14 -15.68 14.82 7.75
C MET A 14 -14.37 15.55 7.42
N GLY A 15 -14.48 16.87 7.23
CA GLY A 15 -13.34 17.75 7.06
C GLY A 15 -12.51 17.79 8.35
N VAL A 16 -11.28 17.31 8.27
CA VAL A 16 -10.28 17.50 9.33
C VAL A 16 -9.55 18.81 9.03
N LEU A 17 -9.87 19.83 9.83
CA LEU A 17 -9.12 21.08 9.88
C LEU A 17 -7.74 20.82 10.49
N PHE A 18 -6.69 20.84 9.67
CA PHE A 18 -5.32 20.99 10.15
C PHE A 18 -5.05 22.47 10.39
N VAL A 19 -4.96 22.86 11.66
CA VAL A 19 -4.45 24.19 12.06
C VAL A 19 -2.94 24.14 11.97
N GLY A 20 -2.39 24.67 10.88
CA GLY A 20 -0.95 24.88 10.72
C GLY A 20 -0.47 26.00 11.65
N GLY A 21 0.26 25.63 12.69
CA GLY A 21 0.99 26.56 13.56
C GLY A 21 2.16 27.19 12.80
N LEU A 22 2.05 28.49 12.58
CA LEU A 22 3.05 29.38 12.03
C LEU A 22 4.19 29.56 13.06
N TYR A 23 5.38 29.03 12.80
CA TYR A 23 6.60 29.45 13.48
C TYR A 23 7.44 30.27 12.52
N LEU A 24 7.54 31.58 12.82
CA LEU A 24 8.53 32.47 12.25
C LEU A 24 9.93 32.03 12.68
N VAL A 25 10.83 31.79 11.72
CA VAL A 25 12.28 31.84 11.95
C VAL A 25 12.83 33.01 11.16
N GLY A 26 13.52 33.89 11.88
CA GLY A 26 14.08 35.13 11.40
C GLY A 26 15.20 34.93 10.38
N SER A 27 15.25 35.90 9.48
CA SER A 27 16.28 36.13 8.47
C SER A 27 17.67 36.35 9.09
N ASN A 28 18.69 35.74 8.51
CA ASN A 28 19.98 36.38 8.38
C ASN A 28 20.54 36.13 6.98
N SER A 29 20.91 37.24 6.36
CA SER A 29 21.43 37.38 5.01
C SER A 29 22.95 37.18 5.00
N GLU A 30 23.47 36.33 4.12
CA GLU A 30 24.81 36.50 3.57
C GLU A 30 24.80 36.22 2.06
N GLN A 31 25.20 37.26 1.31
CA GLN A 31 25.53 37.21 -0.11
C GLN A 31 26.80 36.38 -0.32
N SER A 32 26.84 35.57 -1.39
CA SER A 32 28.10 35.37 -2.12
C SER A 32 27.85 35.06 -3.60
N THR A 33 28.06 36.13 -4.36
CA THR A 33 28.63 36.30 -5.71
C THR A 33 28.89 35.07 -6.62
N SER A 34 28.48 35.26 -7.87
CA SER A 34 28.68 34.49 -9.09
C SER A 34 30.10 33.97 -9.36
N GLN A 35 30.19 32.81 -10.03
CA GLN A 35 31.17 32.59 -11.10
C GLN A 35 30.56 31.85 -12.30
N THR A 36 30.69 32.50 -13.44
CA THR A 36 30.46 32.05 -14.81
C THR A 36 31.64 31.21 -15.27
N ILE A 37 31.42 30.01 -15.85
CA ILE A 37 32.31 29.45 -16.87
C ILE A 37 31.47 28.87 -18.02
N SER A 38 31.84 29.32 -19.21
CA SER A 38 31.24 29.06 -20.51
C SER A 38 31.89 27.87 -21.25
N THR A 39 31.12 27.30 -22.19
CA THR A 39 31.50 26.63 -23.47
C THR A 39 32.02 25.18 -23.51
N THR A 40 31.10 24.23 -23.79
CA THR A 40 30.95 23.32 -24.97
C THR A 40 32.15 22.52 -25.57
N PRO A 41 31.92 21.48 -26.41
CA PRO A 41 31.07 20.28 -26.26
C PRO A 41 31.82 18.98 -26.67
N LYS A 42 31.39 17.79 -26.23
CA LYS A 42 31.89 16.53 -26.84
C LYS A 42 30.81 15.45 -27.02
N LYS A 43 30.39 15.37 -28.28
CA LYS A 43 30.22 14.17 -29.11
C LYS A 43 29.06 13.22 -28.77
N ALA A 44 28.07 13.33 -29.65
CA ALA A 44 27.04 12.35 -29.96
C ALA A 44 27.58 10.91 -30.13
N ILE A 45 26.85 9.95 -29.56
CA ILE A 45 26.77 8.59 -30.08
C ILE A 45 25.28 8.21 -30.17
N THR A 46 24.78 8.34 -31.39
CA THR A 46 23.54 7.74 -31.87
C THR A 46 23.68 6.22 -31.89
N LYS A 47 22.74 5.48 -31.28
CA LYS A 47 22.35 4.11 -31.68
C LYS A 47 21.05 3.69 -30.97
N LYS A 48 19.91 3.96 -31.62
CA LYS A 48 18.70 3.14 -31.49
C LYS A 48 18.19 2.88 -32.90
N THR A 49 18.02 1.61 -33.25
CA THR A 49 16.83 1.06 -33.91
C THR A 49 17.00 -0.45 -34.02
N LYS A 50 16.21 -1.21 -33.25
CA LYS A 50 15.51 -2.36 -33.81
C LYS A 50 14.21 -2.55 -33.05
N GLN A 51 13.13 -2.23 -33.75
CA GLN A 51 11.77 -2.56 -33.41
C GLN A 51 11.63 -4.09 -33.40
N GLN A 52 10.95 -4.64 -32.40
CA GLN A 52 10.15 -5.83 -32.65
C GLN A 52 8.84 -5.72 -31.88
N ARG A 53 7.80 -5.73 -32.70
CA ARG A 53 6.38 -5.70 -32.41
C ARG A 53 5.95 -7.16 -32.37
N GLU A 54 5.39 -7.62 -31.26
CA GLU A 54 4.59 -8.84 -31.25
C GLU A 54 3.19 -8.53 -30.75
N LYS A 55 2.22 -8.80 -31.63
CA LYS A 55 0.80 -8.58 -31.48
C LYS A 55 0.16 -9.96 -31.59
N THR A 56 -0.56 -10.33 -30.54
CA THR A 56 -1.84 -11.07 -30.57
C THR A 56 -1.92 -12.34 -31.42
N ALA A 57 -1.96 -13.49 -30.76
CA ALA A 57 -2.59 -14.70 -31.27
C ALA A 57 -4.06 -14.75 -30.84
N THR A 58 -4.98 -14.74 -31.80
CA THR A 58 -6.35 -15.26 -31.64
C THR A 58 -6.81 -15.73 -33.02
N THR A 59 -6.99 -17.04 -33.18
CA THR A 59 -7.92 -17.61 -34.16
C THR A 59 -8.52 -18.89 -33.60
N THR A 60 -9.85 -18.88 -33.57
CA THR A 60 -10.81 -19.91 -33.19
C THR A 60 -11.02 -20.97 -34.28
N SER A 61 -11.27 -22.23 -33.88
CA SER A 61 -12.20 -23.22 -34.48
C SER A 61 -11.92 -24.61 -33.85
N SER A 62 -12.83 -25.56 -33.65
CA SER A 62 -14.28 -25.69 -33.76
C SER A 62 -14.72 -26.99 -33.06
N GLN A 63 -15.95 -26.98 -32.53
CA GLN A 63 -16.93 -28.09 -32.40
C GLN A 63 -16.57 -29.40 -31.65
N ASN A 64 -17.36 -29.71 -30.60
CA ASN A 64 -18.19 -30.92 -30.65
C ASN A 64 -19.45 -30.85 -29.76
N LYS A 65 -20.49 -31.54 -30.24
CA LYS A 65 -21.90 -31.54 -29.83
C LYS A 65 -22.18 -32.67 -28.82
N LYS A 66 -22.96 -32.41 -27.76
CA LYS A 66 -23.80 -33.43 -27.12
C LYS A 66 -25.00 -32.80 -26.39
N GLN A 67 -26.19 -33.24 -26.79
CA GLN A 67 -27.49 -33.02 -26.17
C GLN A 67 -27.97 -34.39 -25.69
N VAL A 68 -28.54 -34.48 -24.49
CA VAL A 68 -29.88 -35.04 -24.17
C VAL A 68 -30.10 -35.01 -22.65
N THR A 69 -31.29 -34.53 -22.31
CA THR A 69 -32.05 -34.37 -21.06
C THR A 69 -32.45 -35.67 -20.34
N SER A 70 -32.63 -35.64 -19.00
CA SER A 70 -33.94 -35.77 -18.29
C SER A 70 -33.87 -36.24 -16.81
N SER A 71 -34.73 -35.62 -15.97
CA SER A 71 -35.42 -36.13 -14.73
C SER A 71 -34.59 -36.53 -13.48
N SER A 72 -35.03 -36.45 -12.22
CA SER A 72 -36.25 -36.04 -11.48
C SER A 72 -35.92 -36.04 -9.96
N ALA A 73 -36.77 -35.40 -9.15
CA ALA A 73 -36.72 -35.13 -7.70
C ALA A 73 -36.93 -36.33 -6.73
N SER A 74 -36.53 -36.17 -5.45
CA SER A 74 -37.31 -36.34 -4.18
C SER A 74 -36.36 -36.28 -2.94
N ALA A 75 -36.56 -35.41 -1.94
CA ALA A 75 -37.10 -35.65 -0.57
C ALA A 75 -36.52 -36.89 0.15
N SER A 76 -36.14 -36.96 1.44
CA SER A 76 -36.31 -36.23 2.73
C SER A 76 -35.25 -36.86 3.69
N GLU A 77 -34.73 -36.23 4.75
CA GLU A 77 -35.26 -36.37 6.12
C GLU A 77 -34.42 -35.54 7.13
N GLN A 78 -35.14 -35.12 8.16
CA GLN A 78 -34.79 -34.35 9.35
C GLN A 78 -33.89 -35.16 10.31
N THR A 79 -33.22 -34.50 11.27
CA THR A 79 -33.25 -34.81 12.74
C THR A 79 -32.10 -34.12 13.50
N THR A 80 -32.49 -33.19 14.41
CA THR A 80 -31.89 -32.80 15.73
C THR A 80 -30.42 -32.32 15.79
N SER A 81 -29.97 -31.43 16.67
CA SER A 81 -30.50 -30.83 17.89
C SER A 81 -29.54 -29.72 18.34
N ASN A 82 -30.10 -28.72 19.03
CA ASN A 82 -29.50 -27.69 19.88
C ASN A 82 -28.06 -27.90 20.37
N THR A 83 -27.26 -26.83 20.38
CA THR A 83 -26.65 -26.29 21.61
C THR A 83 -26.19 -24.86 21.35
N GLU A 84 -26.91 -23.91 21.95
CA GLU A 84 -26.41 -22.59 22.31
C GLU A 84 -25.30 -22.77 23.35
N LYS A 85 -24.05 -22.41 23.05
CA LYS A 85 -23.11 -22.07 24.12
C LYS A 85 -21.91 -21.24 23.66
N SER A 86 -21.96 -20.00 24.15
CA SER A 86 -20.83 -19.28 24.75
C SER A 86 -19.78 -18.75 23.80
N SER A 87 -19.85 -17.43 23.63
CA SER A 87 -18.69 -16.55 23.59
C SER A 87 -17.64 -16.99 24.62
N THR A 88 -16.69 -17.80 24.15
CA THR A 88 -15.34 -17.92 24.70
C THR A 88 -14.72 -16.53 24.78
N PRO A 89 -13.85 -16.21 25.76
CA PRO A 89 -13.08 -14.96 25.74
C PRO A 89 -12.48 -14.81 24.35
N ALA A 90 -12.80 -13.71 23.66
CA ALA A 90 -12.44 -13.52 22.26
C ALA A 90 -10.97 -13.90 22.07
N ALA A 91 -10.70 -14.96 21.30
CA ALA A 91 -9.34 -15.28 20.92
C ALA A 91 -8.76 -14.02 20.29
N LYS A 92 -7.75 -13.42 20.93
CA LYS A 92 -7.14 -12.19 20.41
C LYS A 92 -6.62 -12.50 19.01
N THR A 93 -7.14 -11.79 18.02
CA THR A 93 -6.60 -11.83 16.67
C THR A 93 -5.16 -11.31 16.71
N ILE A 94 -4.35 -11.68 15.73
CA ILE A 94 -3.00 -11.07 15.60
C ILE A 94 -3.10 -9.55 15.45
N PHE A 95 -4.20 -9.05 14.87
CA PHE A 95 -4.45 -7.62 14.74
C PHE A 95 -4.66 -6.93 16.09
N ALA A 96 -5.29 -7.60 17.06
CA ALA A 96 -5.42 -7.10 18.42
C ALA A 96 -4.08 -7.04 19.18
N SER A 97 -3.04 -7.76 18.75
CA SER A 97 -1.70 -7.64 19.37
C SER A 97 -0.87 -6.48 18.79
N ILE A 98 -1.26 -5.96 17.63
CA ILE A 98 -0.63 -4.80 16.98
C ILE A 98 -1.50 -3.54 17.07
N GLU A 99 -2.57 -3.58 17.87
CA GLU A 99 -3.42 -2.42 18.11
C GLU A 99 -2.59 -1.25 18.65
N GLY A 100 -2.84 -0.06 18.11
CA GLY A 100 -2.13 1.15 18.49
C GLY A 100 -0.74 1.30 17.86
N LYS A 101 -0.25 0.31 17.10
CA LYS A 101 0.99 0.44 16.33
C LYS A 101 0.79 1.23 15.06
N GLN A 102 1.78 2.04 14.74
CA GLN A 102 1.90 2.73 13.47
C GLN A 102 2.99 2.06 12.65
N PHE A 103 2.63 1.60 11.46
CA PHE A 103 3.58 1.04 10.51
C PHE A 103 4.01 2.13 9.52
N ILE A 104 5.32 2.21 9.25
CA ILE A 104 5.90 3.16 8.31
C ILE A 104 6.77 2.40 7.32
N PHE A 105 6.59 2.69 6.04
CA PHE A 105 7.47 2.29 4.96
C PHE A 105 8.10 3.55 4.37
N SER A 106 9.43 3.65 4.47
CA SER A 106 10.22 4.75 3.92
C SER A 106 11.66 4.30 3.74
N SER A 107 12.43 4.99 2.92
CA SER A 107 13.89 4.81 2.84
C SER A 107 14.66 5.40 4.02
N GLY A 108 14.00 6.18 4.90
CA GLY A 108 14.67 7.02 5.90
C GLY A 108 15.46 8.20 5.31
N ALA A 109 15.50 8.34 3.98
CA ALA A 109 16.18 9.41 3.26
C ALA A 109 15.27 9.95 2.15
N GLY A 110 14.87 11.23 2.26
CA GLY A 110 13.96 11.88 1.31
C GLY A 110 12.62 12.26 1.95
N ALA A 111 11.77 12.92 1.17
CA ALA A 111 10.49 13.49 1.62
C ALA A 111 9.29 12.55 1.37
N TRP A 112 9.52 11.23 1.43
CA TRP A 112 8.46 10.25 1.19
C TRP A 112 8.29 9.23 2.32
N SER A 113 7.04 8.82 2.53
CA SER A 113 6.70 7.70 3.38
C SER A 113 5.30 7.17 3.08
N THR A 114 5.08 5.91 3.45
CA THR A 114 3.73 5.34 3.58
C THR A 114 3.47 5.00 5.03
N GLY A 115 2.43 5.60 5.62
CA GLY A 115 1.89 5.23 6.91
C GLY A 115 0.75 4.23 6.78
N LEU A 116 0.73 3.22 7.64
CA LEU A 116 -0.32 2.20 7.74
C LEU A 116 -0.73 1.99 9.20
N LYS A 117 -2.03 2.06 9.46
CA LYS A 117 -2.65 1.74 10.75
C LYS A 117 -3.62 0.58 10.59
N ILE A 118 -3.49 -0.43 11.44
CA ILE A 118 -4.32 -1.63 11.43
C ILE A 118 -5.19 -1.65 12.69
N MET A 119 -6.49 -1.87 12.51
CA MET A 119 -7.48 -1.99 13.57
C MET A 119 -7.58 -3.43 14.08
N PRO A 120 -8.08 -3.69 15.30
CA PRO A 120 -8.14 -5.03 15.89
C PRO A 120 -8.94 -6.07 15.11
N ASP A 121 -9.85 -5.62 14.25
CA ASP A 121 -10.68 -6.45 13.37
C ASP A 121 -10.02 -6.74 12.00
N GLY A 122 -8.80 -6.24 11.76
CA GLY A 122 -8.09 -6.42 10.51
C GLY A 122 -8.46 -5.42 9.41
N ARG A 123 -9.29 -4.42 9.69
CA ARG A 123 -9.42 -3.23 8.82
C ARG A 123 -8.16 -2.39 8.92
N PHE A 124 -7.85 -1.63 7.88
CA PHE A 124 -6.70 -0.72 7.90
C PHE A 124 -6.96 0.57 7.13
N THR A 125 -6.19 1.59 7.47
CA THR A 125 -6.11 2.87 6.77
C THR A 125 -4.65 3.25 6.57
N GLY A 126 -4.35 3.98 5.51
CA GLY A 126 -3.01 4.50 5.31
C GLY A 126 -2.95 5.69 4.38
N GLN A 127 -1.77 6.28 4.35
CA GLN A 127 -1.45 7.43 3.52
C GLN A 127 -0.04 7.28 2.96
N TYR A 128 0.12 7.48 1.67
CA TYR A 128 1.41 7.69 1.03
C TYR A 128 1.55 9.16 0.65
N SER A 129 2.75 9.70 0.81
CA SER A 129 3.14 11.00 0.27
C SER A 129 4.60 10.95 -0.15
N ASP A 130 4.92 11.62 -1.25
CA ASP A 130 6.25 11.94 -1.75
C ASP A 130 6.21 13.34 -2.37
N MET A 131 7.15 14.19 -2.01
CA MET A 131 7.21 15.56 -2.48
C MET A 131 8.48 15.77 -3.32
N ASP A 132 8.28 15.94 -4.62
CA ASP A 132 9.31 16.38 -5.55
C ASP A 132 9.21 17.90 -5.75
N MET A 133 9.93 18.63 -4.91
CA MET A 133 10.00 20.10 -5.00
C MET A 133 10.76 20.58 -6.25
N GLY A 134 11.49 19.70 -6.94
CA GLY A 134 12.25 20.04 -8.14
C GLY A 134 11.43 19.92 -9.42
N ASP A 135 10.39 19.08 -9.41
CA ASP A 135 9.46 18.92 -10.54
C ASP A 135 8.46 20.08 -10.61
N VAL A 136 8.91 21.21 -11.15
CA VAL A 136 8.12 22.44 -11.29
C VAL A 136 7.68 22.68 -12.73
N GLY A 137 6.53 23.34 -12.88
CA GLY A 137 5.98 23.75 -14.17
C GLY A 137 5.26 25.10 -14.05
N THR A 138 4.78 25.63 -15.18
CA THR A 138 4.04 26.91 -15.21
C THR A 138 2.84 26.90 -14.27
N ASP A 139 2.09 25.80 -14.26
CA ASP A 139 0.89 25.63 -13.42
C ASP A 139 1.20 25.04 -12.04
N ASN A 140 2.43 24.54 -11.83
CA ASN A 140 2.90 23.96 -10.57
C ASN A 140 4.26 24.55 -10.14
N PRO A 141 4.34 25.85 -9.85
CA PRO A 141 5.60 26.50 -9.47
C PRO A 141 6.16 25.98 -8.13
N ASN A 142 5.35 25.32 -7.30
CA ASN A 142 5.70 24.84 -5.97
C ASN A 142 6.02 23.34 -5.93
N GLY A 143 6.15 22.69 -7.09
CA GLY A 143 6.57 21.29 -7.23
C GLY A 143 5.44 20.31 -7.54
N THR A 144 5.76 19.02 -7.48
CA THR A 144 4.84 17.91 -7.68
C THR A 144 4.79 17.04 -6.44
N GLN A 145 3.60 16.71 -5.97
CA GLN A 145 3.36 15.79 -4.88
C GLN A 145 2.71 14.50 -5.42
N TYR A 146 3.27 13.35 -5.08
CA TYR A 146 2.64 12.06 -5.28
C TYR A 146 2.01 11.63 -3.96
N LEU A 147 0.74 11.23 -3.97
CA LEU A 147 0.05 10.86 -2.74
C LEU A 147 -1.05 9.85 -2.95
N SER A 148 -1.40 9.13 -1.89
CA SER A 148 -2.64 8.36 -1.84
C SER A 148 -3.16 8.30 -0.42
N THR A 149 -4.48 8.38 -0.26
CA THR A 149 -5.16 8.03 0.99
C THR A 149 -6.01 6.79 0.71
N PHE A 150 -5.80 5.74 1.49
CA PHE A 150 -6.38 4.43 1.21
C PHE A 150 -6.92 3.76 2.46
N ALA A 151 -7.87 2.87 2.25
CA ALA A 151 -8.46 2.04 3.29
C ALA A 151 -8.73 0.64 2.75
N GLY A 152 -8.72 -0.34 3.65
CA GLY A 152 -8.92 -1.73 3.27
C GLY A 152 -9.20 -2.66 4.45
N SER A 153 -9.17 -3.95 4.18
CA SER A 153 -9.22 -4.99 5.20
C SER A 153 -8.47 -6.24 4.76
N PHE A 154 -8.06 -7.06 5.73
CA PHE A 154 -7.55 -8.40 5.48
C PHE A 154 -8.69 -9.43 5.48
N GLU A 155 -8.63 -10.45 4.61
CA GLU A 155 -9.61 -11.56 4.58
C GLU A 155 -9.10 -12.83 5.25
N GLN A 156 -7.80 -13.00 5.30
CA GLN A 156 -7.18 -14.21 5.83
C GLN A 156 -5.91 -13.84 6.59
N VAL A 157 -5.77 -14.47 7.74
CA VAL A 157 -4.54 -14.52 8.52
C VAL A 157 -4.19 -15.98 8.69
N GLN A 158 -3.05 -16.39 8.15
CA GLN A 158 -2.50 -17.71 8.39
C GLN A 158 -1.22 -17.57 9.23
N GLN A 159 -1.16 -18.26 10.36
CA GLN A 159 0.11 -18.39 11.07
C GLN A 159 1.02 -19.34 10.27
N LEU A 160 2.10 -18.82 9.71
CA LEU A 160 3.07 -19.61 8.95
C LEU A 160 3.99 -20.39 9.89
N ASN A 161 4.44 -19.73 10.96
CA ASN A 161 5.23 -20.32 12.03
C ASN A 161 5.04 -19.53 13.34
N ALA A 162 5.84 -19.81 14.36
CA ALA A 162 5.74 -19.16 15.67
C ALA A 162 5.86 -17.61 15.61
N ASN A 163 6.60 -17.07 14.64
CA ASN A 163 6.97 -15.66 14.54
C ASN A 163 6.42 -14.94 13.30
N VAL A 164 5.78 -15.64 12.37
CA VAL A 164 5.37 -15.08 11.08
C VAL A 164 3.92 -15.42 10.75
N TYR A 165 3.17 -14.40 10.34
CA TYR A 165 1.81 -14.53 9.83
C TYR A 165 1.75 -14.06 8.37
N VAL A 166 0.97 -14.76 7.56
CA VAL A 166 0.64 -14.36 6.19
C VAL A 166 -0.72 -13.67 6.20
N LEU A 167 -0.75 -12.45 5.67
CA LEU A 167 -1.94 -11.62 5.55
C LEU A 167 -2.34 -11.53 4.08
N LYS A 168 -3.64 -11.61 3.80
CA LYS A 168 -4.19 -11.39 2.46
C LYS A 168 -5.13 -10.20 2.45
N ILE A 169 -4.88 -9.22 1.57
CA ILE A 169 -5.74 -8.05 1.40
C ILE A 169 -7.04 -8.49 0.73
N LYS A 170 -8.17 -8.23 1.38
CA LYS A 170 -9.52 -8.47 0.87
C LYS A 170 -9.99 -7.34 -0.04
N GLU A 171 -9.86 -6.12 0.48
CA GLU A 171 -10.31 -4.89 -0.14
C GLU A 171 -9.23 -3.83 0.02
N LEU A 172 -9.01 -3.07 -1.05
CA LEU A 172 -8.15 -1.89 -1.05
C LEU A 172 -8.84 -0.82 -1.90
N THR A 173 -9.14 0.30 -1.26
CA THR A 173 -9.88 1.41 -1.84
C THR A 173 -9.11 2.70 -1.63
N TYR A 174 -9.36 3.67 -2.51
CA TYR A 174 -8.67 4.95 -2.53
C TYR A 174 -9.68 6.08 -2.39
N ALA A 175 -9.31 7.12 -1.64
CA ALA A 175 -10.13 8.33 -1.51
C ALA A 175 -10.23 9.09 -2.83
N ASN A 176 -9.16 9.07 -3.62
CA ASN A 176 -9.07 9.67 -4.95
C ASN A 176 -8.80 8.57 -5.99
N PRO A 177 -9.30 8.68 -7.23
CA PRO A 177 -8.96 7.73 -8.28
C PRO A 177 -7.45 7.69 -8.52
N VAL A 178 -6.88 6.49 -8.63
CA VAL A 178 -5.47 6.30 -9.01
C VAL A 178 -5.26 6.89 -10.42
N ASP A 179 -4.09 7.50 -10.61
CA ASP A 179 -3.64 8.20 -11.81
C ASP A 179 -4.41 9.51 -12.12
N SER A 180 -5.30 9.94 -11.22
CA SER A 180 -5.90 11.28 -11.31
C SER A 180 -4.94 12.35 -10.79
N GLN A 181 -5.18 13.61 -11.17
CA GLN A 181 -4.35 14.74 -10.77
C GLN A 181 -5.17 16.01 -10.54
N GLU A 182 -4.63 16.90 -9.71
CA GLU A 182 -5.16 18.24 -9.48
C GLU A 182 -4.02 19.24 -9.26
N ILE A 183 -4.29 20.54 -9.42
CA ILE A 183 -3.40 21.63 -8.98
C ILE A 183 -4.02 22.27 -7.75
N VAL A 184 -3.27 22.30 -6.65
CA VAL A 184 -3.69 22.97 -5.41
C VAL A 184 -2.53 23.80 -4.88
N ASP A 185 -2.75 25.09 -4.68
CA ASP A 185 -1.76 26.05 -4.17
C ASP A 185 -0.42 26.01 -4.93
N GLY A 186 -0.50 25.89 -6.26
CA GLY A 186 0.68 25.82 -7.14
C GLY A 186 1.47 24.51 -7.04
N ILE A 187 0.92 23.48 -6.40
CA ILE A 187 1.48 22.12 -6.35
C ILE A 187 0.65 21.22 -7.28
N LYS A 188 1.33 20.45 -8.13
CA LYS A 188 0.69 19.38 -8.89
C LYS A 188 0.57 18.14 -8.03
N ARG A 189 -0.64 17.75 -7.66
CA ARG A 189 -0.91 16.50 -6.96
C ARG A 189 -1.22 15.39 -7.94
N ILE A 190 -0.50 14.27 -7.82
CA ILE A 190 -0.71 13.06 -8.61
C ILE A 190 -1.12 11.96 -7.64
N TYR A 191 -2.34 11.45 -7.80
CA TYR A 191 -2.86 10.40 -6.94
C TYR A 191 -2.38 9.04 -7.41
N THR A 192 -1.58 8.37 -6.59
CA THR A 192 -0.97 7.08 -6.94
C THR A 192 -1.62 5.92 -6.18
N ASN A 193 -1.09 4.71 -6.37
CA ASN A 193 -1.51 3.54 -5.61
C ASN A 193 -0.97 3.57 -4.17
N ALA A 194 -1.36 2.59 -3.35
CA ALA A 194 -0.91 2.47 -1.96
C ALA A 194 0.52 1.92 -1.98
N HIS A 195 1.51 2.82 -2.00
CA HIS A 195 2.91 2.45 -2.12
C HIS A 195 3.31 1.48 -1.00
N GLY A 196 3.95 0.36 -1.36
CA GLY A 196 4.28 -0.72 -0.43
C GLY A 196 3.20 -1.80 -0.23
N LEU A 197 1.92 -1.52 -0.54
CA LEU A 197 0.82 -2.49 -0.39
C LEU A 197 0.22 -2.93 -1.74
N ALA A 198 0.11 -2.01 -2.70
CA ALA A 198 -0.44 -2.31 -4.01
C ALA A 198 0.39 -3.39 -4.73
N GLY A 199 -0.28 -4.32 -5.41
CA GLY A 199 0.38 -5.44 -6.08
C GLY A 199 0.74 -6.61 -5.14
N ALA A 200 0.47 -6.52 -3.84
CA ALA A 200 0.66 -7.64 -2.92
C ALA A 200 -0.31 -8.79 -3.22
N ASN A 201 0.21 -9.98 -3.49
CA ASN A 201 -0.57 -11.22 -3.44
C ASN A 201 -0.83 -11.64 -1.99
N GLN A 202 0.20 -11.48 -1.15
CA GLN A 202 0.20 -11.72 0.28
C GLN A 202 1.24 -10.83 0.94
N LEU A 203 1.05 -10.54 2.23
CA LEU A 203 2.01 -9.82 3.07
C LEU A 203 2.46 -10.73 4.20
N TYR A 204 3.68 -10.53 4.68
CA TYR A 204 4.22 -11.26 5.83
C TYR A 204 4.34 -10.30 7.02
N LEU A 205 3.61 -10.60 8.08
CA LEU A 205 3.73 -9.92 9.37
C LEU A 205 4.72 -10.70 10.25
N TYR A 206 5.87 -10.07 10.50
CA TYR A 206 6.92 -10.55 11.39
C TYR A 206 6.70 -10.02 12.80
N LEU A 207 6.79 -10.90 13.80
CA LEU A 207 6.75 -10.53 15.21
C LEU A 207 8.10 -9.94 15.66
N PRO A 208 8.14 -9.13 16.74
CA PRO A 208 9.39 -8.65 17.34
C PRO A 208 10.38 -9.76 17.70
N THR A 209 9.88 -10.95 18.01
CA THR A 209 10.69 -12.13 18.38
C THR A 209 11.28 -12.87 17.18
N THR A 210 10.99 -12.46 15.95
CA THR A 210 11.50 -13.13 14.75
C THR A 210 13.03 -13.05 14.72
N PRO A 211 13.75 -14.18 14.59
CA PRO A 211 15.19 -14.17 14.39
C PRO A 211 15.59 -13.40 13.13
N LEU A 212 16.66 -12.60 13.20
CA LEU A 212 17.14 -11.83 12.04
C LEU A 212 17.60 -12.73 10.88
N SER A 213 17.95 -13.98 11.17
CA SER A 213 18.28 -15.00 10.16
C SER A 213 17.07 -15.46 9.33
N GLU A 214 15.85 -15.26 9.84
CA GLU A 214 14.60 -15.60 9.14
C GLU A 214 14.03 -14.41 8.35
N ILE A 215 14.61 -13.22 8.50
CA ILE A 215 14.20 -12.03 7.75
C ILE A 215 14.78 -12.09 6.33
N PRO A 216 13.97 -11.97 5.26
CA PRO A 216 14.47 -11.90 3.89
C PRO A 216 15.45 -10.74 3.70
N GLU A 217 16.50 -10.95 2.92
CA GLU A 217 17.56 -9.95 2.71
C GLU A 217 17.00 -8.63 2.16
N GLU A 218 16.07 -8.73 1.20
CA GLU A 218 15.39 -7.58 0.62
C GLU A 218 14.55 -6.81 1.64
N TYR A 219 14.02 -7.49 2.66
CA TYR A 219 13.33 -6.80 3.73
C TYR A 219 14.31 -6.09 4.67
N LYS A 220 15.50 -6.66 4.91
CA LYS A 220 16.53 -6.01 5.73
C LYS A 220 16.97 -4.66 5.17
N ASN A 221 16.91 -4.47 3.85
CA ASN A 221 17.19 -3.18 3.21
C ASN A 221 16.26 -2.05 3.69
N TRP A 222 15.06 -2.38 4.19
CA TRP A 222 14.09 -1.42 4.72
C TRP A 222 14.16 -1.25 6.24
N ILE A 223 14.89 -2.14 6.91
CA ILE A 223 15.17 -2.00 8.33
C ILE A 223 16.34 -1.03 8.46
N ALA A 224 16.03 0.25 8.70
CA ALA A 224 17.06 1.28 8.69
C ALA A 224 18.18 1.00 9.70
N ALA A 225 19.39 1.45 9.37
CA ALA A 225 20.53 1.36 10.26
C ALA A 225 20.21 1.99 11.62
N GLY A 226 20.40 1.23 12.69
CA GLY A 226 20.11 1.66 14.06
C GLY A 226 18.69 1.36 14.58
N MET A 227 17.78 0.86 13.74
CA MET A 227 16.48 0.38 14.22
C MET A 227 16.59 -0.93 15.01
N VAL A 228 17.54 -1.78 14.62
CA VAL A 228 17.90 -3.00 15.33
C VAL A 228 19.22 -2.75 16.07
N PRO A 229 19.28 -2.90 17.40
CA PRO A 229 20.52 -2.71 18.15
C PRO A 229 21.64 -3.62 17.66
N ASN A 230 22.88 -3.12 17.69
CA ASN A 230 24.05 -3.93 17.35
C ASN A 230 24.13 -5.17 18.24
N GLY A 231 24.30 -6.34 17.62
CA GLY A 231 24.35 -7.63 18.31
C GLY A 231 22.98 -8.22 18.68
N ALA A 232 21.87 -7.55 18.34
CA ALA A 232 20.55 -8.16 18.46
C ALA A 232 20.44 -9.40 17.56
N THR A 233 19.70 -10.41 18.04
CA THR A 233 19.43 -11.66 17.31
C THR A 233 18.02 -11.72 16.75
N THR A 234 17.15 -10.80 17.16
CA THR A 234 15.73 -10.72 16.78
C THR A 234 15.36 -9.34 16.26
N LEU A 235 14.21 -9.23 15.59
CA LEU A 235 13.74 -8.02 14.91
C LEU A 235 13.48 -6.85 15.88
N GLY A 236 12.92 -7.12 17.06
CA GLY A 236 12.65 -6.11 18.09
C GLY A 236 11.41 -5.22 17.85
N PHE A 237 10.78 -5.31 16.68
CA PHE A 237 9.54 -4.60 16.33
C PHE A 237 8.66 -5.45 15.40
N TYR A 238 7.40 -5.06 15.18
CA TYR A 238 6.55 -5.71 14.20
C TYR A 238 6.92 -5.22 12.79
N GLY A 239 7.03 -6.16 11.86
CA GLY A 239 7.39 -5.89 10.48
C GLY A 239 6.33 -6.34 9.49
N ILE A 240 6.04 -5.58 8.44
CA ILE A 240 5.18 -6.04 7.34
C ILE A 240 5.97 -6.01 6.04
N TYR A 241 6.08 -7.15 5.37
CA TYR A 241 6.82 -7.27 4.12
C TYR A 241 5.89 -7.68 2.97
N ASN A 242 5.96 -6.94 1.88
CA ASN A 242 5.35 -7.29 0.61
C ASN A 242 6.44 -7.88 -0.30
N GLU A 243 6.49 -9.21 -0.34
CA GLU A 243 7.53 -9.93 -1.09
C GLU A 243 7.45 -9.69 -2.59
N ALA A 244 6.23 -9.58 -3.15
CA ALA A 244 6.03 -9.37 -4.58
C ALA A 244 6.62 -8.03 -5.07
N MET A 245 6.64 -7.03 -4.19
CA MET A 245 7.13 -5.69 -4.49
C MET A 245 8.48 -5.38 -3.82
N GLN A 246 9.00 -6.30 -3.00
CA GLN A 246 10.19 -6.13 -2.17
C GLN A 246 10.13 -4.84 -1.32
N THR A 247 8.98 -4.54 -0.71
CA THR A 247 8.78 -3.34 0.12
C THR A 247 8.47 -3.70 1.57
N GLY A 248 9.00 -2.93 2.53
CA GLY A 248 8.95 -3.26 3.95
C GLY A 248 8.51 -2.13 4.87
N PHE A 249 7.52 -2.39 5.71
CA PHE A 249 7.10 -1.50 6.79
C PHE A 249 7.71 -1.92 8.13
N VAL A 250 7.99 -0.95 8.99
CA VAL A 250 8.41 -1.16 10.38
C VAL A 250 7.41 -0.49 11.34
N SER A 251 7.17 -1.08 12.51
CA SER A 251 6.26 -0.53 13.51
C SER A 251 6.96 0.37 14.53
N TYR A 252 6.26 1.40 15.01
CA TYR A 252 6.58 2.20 16.19
C TYR A 252 5.49 2.01 17.28
#